data_AF-A0A147DR05-F1
#
_entry.id   AF-A0A147DR05-F1
#
_cell.length_a   1.000
_cell.length_b   1.000
_cell.length_c   1.000
_cell.angle_alpha   90.00
_cell.angle_beta   90.00
_cell.angle_gamma   90.00
#
_symmetry.space_group_name_H-M   'P 1'
#
loop_
_entity.id
_entity.type
_entity.pdbx_description
1 polymer ?
#
loop_
_entity_poly.entity_id
_entity_poly.type
_entity_poly.pdbx_seq_one_letter_code
_entity_poly.pdbx_strand_id
1 'polypeptide(L)'
;MRDHSDDEAWMDEQVNGCRSWSERLHDLIARHSSDQAGAPLQRIRGDIDALIEMVRQRAEQVAVFNRQLQRLLRQGMPTGAISTFLHRPYAYTYDQRPLGMFPAVTSDDDEHEEERNAASAALDHTVVLDPSALVLLGRLDLAEKYLPLFARTLSAGSTVEDLIESAREARRTAKSAGITSWNRVLNAPTLTEISEETQIKLLADASFYERLTADLDAVSAPQLEVLAELDRSRPWTDPVALAREREIALWSDDEGQRKLARQLGGRTFSTASLIEAVAVQTMLTDPENAADTARTLRHRQLQLVRAGVAGLPQTVEETEHLADTDGWESGIASRAVTNEAWWLSTNEPLRVLRGWFRQAAAAGSNAMTVWEWHAFEGAARVRLNGSNTPSDSIAAVALLAWSIDPDSERASWTAVRMRTVADIWDLPDPVQSLTLAANVLQQLLPASDWNAAGESLTQAIEQGKPNAAAASD
;
A
#
# COMPACT_ATOMS: atom_id res chain seq x y z
N MET A 1 -22.67 -8.95 28.94
CA MET A 1 -23.87 -9.74 28.56
C MET A 1 -25.04 -8.79 28.42
N ARG A 2 -25.26 -8.29 27.20
CA ARG A 2 -26.58 -7.73 26.84
C ARG A 2 -27.37 -8.89 26.27
N ASP A 3 -28.55 -9.08 26.84
CA ASP A 3 -29.50 -10.12 26.52
C ASP A 3 -30.04 -9.85 25.11
N HIS A 4 -29.62 -10.64 24.12
CA HIS A 4 -30.16 -10.61 22.75
C HIS A 4 -31.42 -11.47 22.72
N SER A 5 -32.51 -10.95 23.27
CA SER A 5 -33.83 -11.59 23.21
C SER A 5 -34.44 -11.61 21.80
N ASP A 6 -33.80 -10.98 20.81
CA ASP A 6 -34.29 -10.89 19.43
C ASP A 6 -33.82 -12.05 18.54
N ASP A 7 -32.80 -12.81 18.96
CA ASP A 7 -32.30 -13.96 18.17
C ASP A 7 -33.14 -15.24 18.39
N GLU A 8 -33.79 -15.40 19.55
CA GLU A 8 -34.71 -16.54 19.79
C GLU A 8 -36.04 -16.40 19.06
N ALA A 9 -36.49 -15.17 18.75
CA ALA A 9 -37.70 -14.93 17.96
C ALA A 9 -37.56 -15.38 16.49
N TRP A 10 -36.33 -15.52 15.98
CA TRP A 10 -36.06 -15.92 14.60
C TRP A 10 -36.26 -17.41 14.33
N MET A 11 -36.20 -18.25 15.37
CA MET A 11 -36.34 -19.70 15.25
C MET A 11 -37.79 -20.19 15.43
N ASP A 12 -38.61 -19.46 16.18
CA ASP A 12 -40.01 -19.84 16.46
C ASP A 12 -41.01 -19.40 15.36
N GLU A 13 -40.59 -18.57 14.40
CA GLU A 13 -41.43 -18.14 13.27
C GLU A 13 -41.47 -19.14 12.09
N GLN A 14 -41.08 -20.40 12.31
CA GLN A 14 -41.01 -21.42 11.24
C GLN A 14 -42.31 -22.19 10.96
N VAL A 15 -43.41 -22.00 11.71
CA VAL A 15 -44.57 -22.91 11.59
C VAL A 15 -45.79 -22.33 10.85
N ASN A 16 -45.93 -21.01 10.65
CA ASN A 16 -47.12 -20.48 9.98
C ASN A 16 -46.82 -19.32 9.01
N GLY A 17 -46.58 -19.67 7.75
CA GLY A 17 -46.56 -18.73 6.63
C GLY A 17 -45.17 -18.57 6.01
N CYS A 18 -44.83 -19.46 5.07
CA CYS A 18 -43.67 -19.27 4.21
C CYS A 18 -43.86 -18.03 3.32
N ARG A 19 -43.58 -16.84 3.85
CA ARG A 19 -43.28 -15.67 3.02
C ARG A 19 -42.15 -16.08 2.08
N SER A 20 -42.37 -15.88 0.79
CA SER A 20 -41.35 -16.14 -0.22
C SER A 20 -40.10 -15.33 0.09
N TRP A 21 -38.92 -15.83 -0.29
CA TRP A 21 -37.67 -15.10 -0.11
C TRP A 21 -37.74 -13.68 -0.72
N SER A 22 -38.46 -13.54 -1.84
CA SER A 22 -38.73 -12.26 -2.49
C SER A 22 -39.49 -11.27 -1.60
N GLU A 23 -40.52 -11.72 -0.88
CA GLU A 23 -41.29 -10.87 0.04
C GLU A 23 -40.46 -10.46 1.26
N ARG A 24 -39.62 -11.37 1.79
CA ARG A 24 -38.70 -11.05 2.89
C ARG A 24 -37.64 -10.05 2.45
N LEU A 25 -37.09 -10.20 1.25
CA LEU A 25 -36.14 -9.25 0.68
C LEU A 25 -36.80 -7.89 0.44
N HIS A 26 -38.03 -7.86 -0.09
CA HIS A 26 -38.77 -6.61 -0.27
C HIS A 26 -39.06 -5.90 1.05
N ASP A 27 -39.43 -6.63 2.10
CA ASP A 27 -39.68 -6.08 3.44
C ASP A 27 -38.36 -5.57 4.06
N LEU A 28 -37.25 -6.31 3.93
CA LEU A 28 -35.91 -5.85 4.34
C LEU A 28 -35.48 -4.60 3.60
N ILE A 29 -35.61 -4.57 2.28
CA ILE A 29 -35.33 -3.37 1.48
C ILE A 29 -36.26 -2.24 1.93
N ALA A 30 -37.55 -2.49 2.15
CA ALA A 30 -38.48 -1.43 2.56
C ALA A 30 -38.21 -0.86 3.95
N ARG A 31 -37.77 -1.68 4.90
CA ARG A 31 -37.42 -1.26 6.26
C ARG A 31 -36.08 -0.55 6.34
N HIS A 32 -35.10 -0.98 5.53
CA HIS A 32 -33.72 -0.49 5.63
C HIS A 32 -33.32 0.46 4.50
N SER A 33 -34.17 0.66 3.50
CA SER A 33 -33.92 1.67 2.47
C SER A 33 -34.45 3.04 2.86
N SER A 34 -33.64 4.05 2.55
CA SER A 34 -34.00 5.45 2.73
C SER A 34 -33.63 6.23 1.47
N ASP A 35 -34.34 7.33 1.23
CA ASP A 35 -33.98 8.28 0.18
C ASP A 35 -32.84 9.22 0.64
N GLN A 36 -32.40 9.13 1.90
CA GLN A 36 -31.30 9.91 2.46
C GLN A 36 -29.93 9.41 1.96
N ALA A 37 -29.05 10.36 1.60
CA ALA A 37 -27.65 10.08 1.31
C ALA A 37 -26.95 9.48 2.55
N GLY A 38 -26.26 8.35 2.37
CA GLY A 38 -25.55 7.65 3.44
C GLY A 38 -26.31 6.50 4.11
N ALA A 39 -27.55 6.20 3.67
CA ALA A 39 -28.26 5.02 4.14
C ALA A 39 -27.60 3.71 3.65
N PRO A 40 -27.67 2.60 4.41
CA PRO A 40 -27.10 1.30 4.02
C PRO A 40 -27.71 0.77 2.71
N LEU A 41 -29.00 1.04 2.50
CA LEU A 41 -29.70 0.82 1.24
C LEU A 41 -30.30 2.15 0.80
N GLN A 42 -29.91 2.65 -0.38
CA GLN A 42 -30.50 3.87 -0.93
C GLN A 42 -31.47 3.51 -2.05
N ARG A 43 -32.71 4.00 -1.95
CA ARG A 43 -33.68 3.84 -3.03
C ARG A 43 -33.37 4.83 -4.13
N ILE A 44 -33.14 4.33 -5.33
CA ILE A 44 -32.89 5.14 -6.51
C ILE A 44 -34.22 5.26 -7.25
N ARG A 45 -34.84 6.43 -7.16
CA ARG A 45 -36.06 6.77 -7.91
C ARG A 45 -35.64 7.52 -9.18
N GLY A 46 -35.67 6.86 -10.32
CA GLY A 46 -35.27 7.44 -11.60
C GLY A 46 -35.27 6.43 -12.73
N ASP A 47 -34.99 6.90 -13.95
CA ASP A 47 -34.64 6.03 -15.07
C ASP A 47 -33.19 5.52 -14.94
N ILE A 48 -32.79 4.66 -15.87
CA ILE A 48 -31.44 4.08 -15.91
C ILE A 48 -30.37 5.18 -16.02
N ASP A 49 -30.66 6.29 -16.67
CA ASP A 49 -29.72 7.41 -16.84
C ASP A 49 -29.45 8.11 -15.50
N ALA A 50 -30.48 8.30 -14.66
CA ALA A 50 -30.31 8.82 -13.30
C ALA A 50 -29.47 7.89 -12.41
N LEU A 51 -29.60 6.57 -12.59
CA LEU A 51 -28.76 5.58 -11.90
C LEU A 51 -27.30 5.66 -12.37
N ILE A 52 -27.05 5.73 -13.68
CA ILE A 52 -25.72 5.87 -14.26
C ILE A 52 -25.04 7.13 -13.74
N GLU A 53 -25.75 8.26 -13.73
CA GLU A 53 -25.21 9.53 -13.26
C GLU A 53 -24.86 9.50 -11.75
N MET A 54 -25.68 8.87 -10.92
CA MET A 54 -25.33 8.67 -9.51
C MET A 54 -24.12 7.75 -9.31
N VAL A 55 -24.05 6.65 -10.06
CA VAL A 55 -22.89 5.74 -10.00
C VAL A 55 -21.63 6.49 -10.43
N ARG A 56 -21.70 7.29 -11.50
CA ARG A 56 -20.62 8.16 -11.97
C ARG A 56 -20.17 9.12 -10.88
N GLN A 57 -21.09 9.92 -10.34
CA GLN A 57 -20.78 10.91 -9.30
C GLN A 57 -20.16 10.26 -8.07
N ARG A 58 -20.73 9.14 -7.60
CA ARG A 58 -20.21 8.41 -6.45
C ARG A 58 -18.81 7.87 -6.72
N ALA A 59 -18.57 7.31 -7.89
CA ALA A 59 -17.28 6.75 -8.22
C ALA A 59 -16.21 7.83 -8.48
N GLU A 60 -16.59 8.98 -9.04
CA GLU A 60 -15.72 10.16 -9.12
C GLU A 60 -15.34 10.66 -7.71
N GLN A 61 -16.30 10.74 -6.79
CA GLN A 61 -16.06 11.08 -5.38
C GLN A 61 -15.12 10.07 -4.71
N VAL A 62 -15.35 8.77 -4.89
CA VAL A 62 -14.47 7.70 -4.38
C VAL A 62 -13.06 7.83 -4.99
N ALA A 63 -12.94 8.11 -6.28
CA ALA A 63 -11.64 8.29 -6.92
C ALA A 63 -10.90 9.54 -6.42
N VAL A 64 -11.61 10.64 -6.11
CA VAL A 64 -11.00 11.83 -5.48
C VAL A 64 -10.55 11.49 -4.07
N PHE A 65 -11.42 10.86 -3.29
CA PHE A 65 -11.15 10.45 -1.92
C PHE A 65 -9.95 9.49 -1.84
N ASN A 66 -9.88 8.47 -2.71
CA ASN A 66 -8.75 7.55 -2.77
C ASN A 66 -7.43 8.26 -3.10
N ARG A 67 -7.43 9.27 -3.99
CA ARG A 67 -6.22 10.08 -4.26
C ARG A 67 -5.80 10.88 -3.02
N GLN A 68 -6.75 11.48 -2.31
CA GLN A 68 -6.45 12.18 -1.05
C GLN A 68 -5.88 11.22 0.00
N LEU A 69 -6.44 10.02 0.13
CA LEU A 69 -5.90 8.99 1.03
C LEU A 69 -4.48 8.57 0.64
N GLN A 70 -4.20 8.34 -0.65
CA GLN A 70 -2.85 8.03 -1.13
C GLN A 70 -1.87 9.16 -0.82
N ARG A 71 -2.27 10.42 -0.99
CA ARG A 71 -1.47 11.60 -0.64
C ARG A 71 -1.16 11.61 0.85
N LEU A 72 -2.16 11.40 1.71
CA LEU A 72 -1.96 11.38 3.17
C LEU A 72 -1.03 10.24 3.61
N LEU A 73 -1.17 9.03 3.06
CA LEU A 73 -0.23 7.93 3.33
C LEU A 73 1.20 8.29 2.94
N ARG A 74 1.38 8.89 1.76
CA ARG A 74 2.70 9.32 1.27
C ARG A 74 3.31 10.44 2.12
N GLN A 75 2.47 11.20 2.82
CA GLN A 75 2.87 12.21 3.79
C GLN A 75 3.10 11.64 5.20
N GLY A 76 3.09 10.32 5.37
CA GLY A 76 3.38 9.66 6.64
C GLY A 76 2.18 9.50 7.57
N MET A 77 0.95 9.60 7.06
CA MET A 77 -0.24 9.28 7.85
C MET A 77 -0.25 7.79 8.22
N PRO A 78 -0.60 7.42 9.47
CA PRO A 78 -0.76 6.02 9.86
C PRO A 78 -1.79 5.30 8.97
N THR A 79 -1.49 4.07 8.58
CA THR A 79 -2.45 3.20 7.88
C THR A 79 -3.70 2.97 8.72
N GLY A 80 -3.55 2.92 10.05
CA GLY A 80 -4.67 2.83 10.98
C GLY A 80 -5.65 4.00 10.93
N ALA A 81 -5.18 5.22 10.63
CA ALA A 81 -6.10 6.35 10.44
C ALA A 81 -6.99 6.11 9.21
N ILE A 82 -6.45 5.50 8.17
CA ILE A 82 -7.19 5.19 6.95
C ILE A 82 -8.13 4.02 7.12
N SER A 83 -7.73 2.98 7.86
CA SER A 83 -8.66 1.91 8.22
C SER A 83 -9.85 2.47 9.00
N THR A 84 -9.60 3.44 9.90
CA THR A 84 -10.64 4.15 10.66
C THR A 84 -11.60 4.89 9.73
N PHE A 85 -11.10 5.68 8.77
CA PHE A 85 -11.91 6.40 7.78
C PHE A 85 -12.68 5.47 6.83
N LEU A 86 -12.06 4.37 6.42
CA LEU A 86 -12.68 3.37 5.54
C LEU A 86 -13.63 2.41 6.30
N HIS A 87 -13.73 2.55 7.62
CA HIS A 87 -14.48 1.65 8.48
C HIS A 87 -14.08 0.17 8.31
N ARG A 88 -12.80 -0.08 8.08
CA ARG A 88 -12.21 -1.41 7.92
C ARG A 88 -11.31 -1.75 9.10
N PRO A 89 -11.12 -3.05 9.39
CA PRO A 89 -10.13 -3.50 10.36
C PRO A 89 -8.73 -3.03 9.95
N TYR A 90 -7.92 -2.66 10.93
CA TYR A 90 -6.58 -2.12 10.73
C TYR A 90 -5.63 -3.17 10.17
N ALA A 91 -5.54 -4.36 10.76
CA ALA A 91 -4.67 -5.43 10.29
C ALA A 91 -5.00 -5.84 8.85
N TYR A 92 -6.30 -6.00 8.54
CA TYR A 92 -6.76 -6.23 7.17
C TYR A 92 -6.33 -5.12 6.22
N THR A 93 -6.56 -3.85 6.59
CA THR A 93 -6.22 -2.70 5.74
C THR A 93 -4.71 -2.62 5.49
N TYR A 94 -3.89 -2.83 6.52
CA TYR A 94 -2.44 -2.87 6.43
C TYR A 94 -1.95 -4.00 5.51
N ASP A 95 -2.50 -5.20 5.66
CA ASP A 95 -2.14 -6.38 4.86
C ASP A 95 -2.58 -6.28 3.39
N GLN A 96 -3.64 -5.53 3.09
CA GLN A 96 -4.01 -5.19 1.72
C GLN A 96 -3.01 -4.23 1.04
N ARG A 97 -2.06 -3.66 1.80
CA ARG A 97 -1.02 -2.76 1.30
C ARG A 97 -1.62 -1.64 0.45
N PRO A 98 -2.22 -0.60 1.05
CA PRO A 98 -2.94 0.43 0.30
C PRO A 98 -2.06 1.22 -0.70
N LEU A 99 -0.73 1.20 -0.50
CA LEU A 99 0.26 1.75 -1.45
C LEU A 99 0.93 0.66 -2.32
N GLY A 100 0.42 -0.57 -2.25
CA GLY A 100 0.98 -1.79 -2.80
C GLY A 100 2.27 -2.28 -2.14
N MET A 101 2.70 -1.63 -1.05
CA MET A 101 3.81 -2.04 -0.20
C MET A 101 3.47 -1.85 1.28
N PHE A 102 4.22 -2.53 2.13
CA PHE A 102 4.25 -2.29 3.58
C PHE A 102 5.17 -1.10 3.88
N PRO A 103 4.65 -0.03 4.54
CA PRO A 103 5.46 1.12 4.97
C PRO A 103 6.23 0.77 6.25
N ALA A 104 7.08 -0.25 6.22
CA ALA A 104 7.73 -0.78 7.42
C ALA A 104 9.08 -0.10 7.73
N VAL A 105 9.74 0.50 6.75
CA VAL A 105 11.08 1.09 6.92
C VAL A 105 10.99 2.60 6.71
N THR A 106 11.56 3.37 7.65
CA THR A 106 11.68 4.82 7.49
C THR A 106 12.75 5.14 6.45
N SER A 107 12.56 6.23 5.71
CA SER A 107 13.52 6.73 4.72
C SER A 107 14.50 7.74 5.29
N ASP A 108 14.28 8.19 6.53
CA ASP A 108 15.14 9.11 7.24
C ASP A 108 16.21 8.33 8.03
N ASP A 109 17.49 8.58 7.75
CA ASP A 109 18.62 7.86 8.34
C ASP A 109 18.71 8.05 9.86
N ASP A 110 18.38 9.24 10.37
CA ASP A 110 18.40 9.53 11.80
C ASP A 110 17.26 8.79 12.51
N GLU A 111 16.04 8.81 11.92
CA GLU A 111 14.93 8.02 12.44
C GLU A 111 15.21 6.51 12.38
N HIS A 112 15.88 6.02 11.32
CA HIS A 112 16.22 4.61 11.18
C HIS A 112 17.21 4.17 12.26
N GLU A 113 18.22 5.00 12.53
CA GLU A 113 19.19 4.78 13.58
C GLU A 113 18.53 4.79 14.98
N GLU A 114 17.59 5.71 15.23
CA GLU A 114 16.78 5.71 16.45
C GLU A 114 15.97 4.42 16.60
N GLU A 115 15.32 3.94 15.53
CA GLU A 115 14.56 2.67 15.53
C GLU A 115 15.47 1.46 15.81
N ARG A 116 16.66 1.42 15.19
CA ARG A 116 17.64 0.35 15.41
C ARG A 116 18.14 0.34 16.87
N ASN A 117 18.41 1.51 17.43
CA ASN A 117 18.81 1.65 18.83
C ASN A 117 17.69 1.28 19.79
N ALA A 118 16.43 1.67 19.50
CA ALA A 118 15.26 1.27 20.27
C ALA A 118 15.04 -0.25 20.24
N ALA A 119 15.23 -0.89 19.08
CA ALA A 119 15.16 -2.35 18.96
C ALA A 119 16.26 -3.04 19.78
N SER A 120 17.51 -2.59 19.65
CA SER A 120 18.64 -3.14 20.41
C SER A 120 18.43 -3.00 21.93
N ALA A 121 17.89 -1.87 22.39
CA ALA A 121 17.62 -1.61 23.79
C ALA A 121 16.38 -2.37 24.32
N ALA A 122 15.56 -2.94 23.44
CA ALA A 122 14.37 -3.70 23.78
C ALA A 122 14.62 -5.22 23.87
N LEU A 123 15.75 -5.71 23.37
CA LEU A 123 16.14 -7.12 23.49
C LEU A 123 16.18 -7.54 24.97
N ASP A 124 15.71 -8.75 25.27
CA ASP A 124 15.52 -9.28 26.63
C ASP A 124 14.58 -8.45 27.54
N HIS A 125 13.85 -7.49 26.98
CA HIS A 125 12.86 -6.69 27.70
C HIS A 125 11.44 -6.96 27.20
N THR A 126 10.46 -6.34 27.86
CA THR A 126 9.07 -6.40 27.44
C THR A 126 8.81 -5.37 26.34
N VAL A 127 8.06 -5.77 25.30
CA VAL A 127 7.65 -4.88 24.20
C VAL A 127 6.14 -4.96 23.97
N VAL A 128 5.57 -3.91 23.36
CA VAL A 128 4.19 -3.94 22.86
C VAL A 128 4.22 -4.27 21.37
N LEU A 129 3.44 -5.25 20.95
CA LEU A 129 3.23 -5.62 19.55
C LEU A 129 1.97 -4.99 18.99
N ASP A 130 2.13 -4.35 17.84
CA ASP A 130 1.03 -3.84 17.02
C ASP A 130 0.56 -4.89 15.97
N PRO A 131 -0.72 -4.86 15.54
CA PRO A 131 -1.20 -5.69 14.44
C PRO A 131 -0.34 -5.68 13.16
N SER A 132 0.24 -4.54 12.76
CA SER A 132 1.09 -4.45 11.56
C SER A 132 2.33 -5.35 11.65
N ALA A 133 2.97 -5.39 12.83
CA ALA A 133 4.13 -6.24 13.09
C ALA A 133 3.74 -7.73 13.11
N LEU A 134 2.60 -8.07 13.73
CA LEU A 134 2.08 -9.43 13.72
C LEU A 134 1.78 -9.94 12.31
N VAL A 135 1.17 -9.09 11.48
CA VAL A 135 0.92 -9.41 10.07
C VAL A 135 2.23 -9.66 9.33
N LEU A 136 3.21 -8.75 9.42
CA LEU A 136 4.45 -8.90 8.67
C LEU A 136 5.26 -10.12 9.13
N LEU A 137 5.38 -10.35 10.44
CA LEU A 137 6.03 -11.54 11.01
C LEU A 137 5.35 -12.83 10.56
N GLY A 138 4.02 -12.87 10.57
CA GLY A 138 3.25 -14.04 10.17
C GLY A 138 3.36 -14.33 8.67
N ARG A 139 3.38 -13.30 7.81
CA ARG A 139 3.54 -13.46 6.36
C ARG A 139 4.93 -13.96 5.96
N LEU A 140 5.94 -13.66 6.78
CA LEU A 140 7.33 -14.04 6.53
C LEU A 140 7.79 -15.27 7.34
N ASP A 141 6.90 -15.83 8.17
CA ASP A 141 7.22 -16.94 9.07
C ASP A 141 8.43 -16.64 9.97
N LEU A 142 8.45 -15.43 10.52
CA LEU A 142 9.57 -14.91 11.34
C LEU A 142 9.27 -14.89 12.83
N ALA A 143 8.03 -15.19 13.23
CA ALA A 143 7.58 -15.12 14.62
C ALA A 143 8.43 -16.02 15.54
N GLU A 144 8.64 -17.29 15.18
CA GLU A 144 9.44 -18.25 15.96
C GLU A 144 10.88 -17.78 16.19
N LYS A 145 11.43 -16.98 15.27
CA LYS A 145 12.80 -16.50 15.35
C LYS A 145 12.94 -15.24 16.21
N TYR A 146 12.03 -14.28 16.09
CA TYR A 146 12.22 -12.95 16.69
C TYR A 146 11.38 -12.71 17.95
N LEU A 147 10.22 -13.37 18.13
CA LEU A 147 9.46 -13.22 19.38
C LEU A 147 10.24 -13.68 20.63
N PRO A 148 11.03 -14.79 20.59
CA PRO A 148 11.80 -15.23 21.76
C PRO A 148 12.95 -14.31 22.17
N LEU A 149 13.27 -13.27 21.38
CA LEU A 149 14.31 -12.30 21.72
C LEU A 149 13.86 -11.28 22.78
N PHE A 150 12.58 -11.33 23.15
CA PHE A 150 11.99 -10.46 24.16
C PHE A 150 11.61 -11.28 25.39
N ALA A 151 11.73 -10.70 26.58
CA ALA A 151 11.29 -11.36 27.80
C ALA A 151 9.78 -11.61 27.81
N ARG A 152 9.01 -10.69 27.21
CA ARG A 152 7.56 -10.79 27.06
C ARG A 152 7.08 -9.88 25.92
N THR A 153 6.08 -10.33 25.18
CA THR A 153 5.43 -9.56 24.12
C THR A 153 3.97 -9.31 24.51
N LEU A 154 3.61 -8.05 24.74
CA LEU A 154 2.25 -7.65 25.10
C LEU A 154 1.49 -7.16 23.88
N SER A 155 0.19 -7.39 23.82
CA SER A 155 -0.71 -6.79 22.83
C SER A 155 -1.84 -6.04 23.52
N ALA A 156 -2.36 -4.99 22.90
CA ALA A 156 -3.59 -4.38 23.39
C ALA A 156 -4.78 -5.32 23.16
N GLY A 157 -5.80 -5.29 24.02
CA GLY A 157 -7.04 -6.08 23.81
C GLY A 157 -7.70 -5.79 22.44
N SER A 158 -7.65 -4.53 21.99
CA SER A 158 -8.16 -4.11 20.68
C SER A 158 -7.42 -4.75 19.50
N THR A 159 -6.16 -5.18 19.67
CA THR A 159 -5.40 -5.93 18.66
C THR A 159 -6.05 -7.27 18.36
N VAL A 160 -6.50 -7.99 19.39
CA VAL A 160 -7.19 -9.28 19.23
C VAL A 160 -8.54 -9.08 18.54
N GLU A 161 -9.31 -8.09 18.98
CA GLU A 161 -10.60 -7.73 18.38
C GLU A 161 -10.46 -7.39 16.89
N ASP A 162 -9.43 -6.63 16.54
CA ASP A 162 -9.15 -6.22 15.16
C ASP A 162 -8.73 -7.38 14.26
N LEU A 163 -7.92 -8.34 14.76
CA LEU A 163 -7.56 -9.54 14.01
C LEU A 163 -8.78 -10.43 13.75
N ILE A 164 -9.68 -10.57 14.73
CA ILE A 164 -10.94 -11.30 14.56
C ILE A 164 -11.83 -10.60 13.52
N GLU A 165 -11.95 -9.28 13.57
CA GLU A 165 -12.73 -8.54 12.58
C GLU A 165 -12.08 -8.57 11.19
N SER A 166 -10.74 -8.58 11.12
CA SER A 166 -9.98 -8.77 9.88
C SER A 166 -10.29 -10.12 9.22
N ALA A 167 -10.37 -11.20 10.02
CA ALA A 167 -10.80 -12.50 9.52
C ALA A 167 -12.23 -12.48 8.97
N ARG A 168 -13.14 -11.75 9.63
CA ARG A 168 -14.53 -11.59 9.16
C ARG A 168 -14.60 -10.77 7.87
N GLU A 169 -13.84 -9.70 7.77
CA GLU A 169 -13.80 -8.85 6.58
C GLU A 169 -13.21 -9.59 5.38
N ALA A 170 -12.15 -10.38 5.58
CA ALA A 170 -11.59 -11.24 4.54
C ALA A 170 -12.63 -12.26 4.02
N ARG A 171 -13.37 -12.93 4.92
CA ARG A 171 -14.48 -13.83 4.54
C ARG A 171 -15.62 -13.12 3.83
N ARG A 172 -15.97 -11.91 4.27
CA ARG A 172 -17.03 -11.10 3.65
C ARG A 172 -16.63 -10.73 2.23
N THR A 173 -15.39 -10.28 2.05
CA THR A 173 -14.83 -9.93 0.74
C THR A 173 -14.77 -11.15 -0.17
N ALA A 174 -14.34 -12.31 0.35
CA ALA A 174 -14.32 -13.57 -0.40
C ALA A 174 -15.70 -14.01 -0.91
N LYS A 175 -16.79 -13.56 -0.29
CA LYS A 175 -18.17 -13.85 -0.71
C LYS A 175 -18.77 -12.77 -1.62
N SER A 176 -18.04 -11.68 -1.89
CA SER A 176 -18.50 -10.65 -2.81
C SER A 176 -18.42 -11.14 -4.25
N ALA A 177 -19.37 -10.72 -5.09
CA ALA A 177 -19.35 -11.00 -6.52
C ALA A 177 -18.25 -10.20 -7.24
N GLY A 178 -17.81 -9.08 -6.68
CA GLY A 178 -16.87 -8.19 -7.33
C GLY A 178 -16.71 -6.85 -6.64
N ILE A 179 -15.94 -5.97 -7.28
CA ILE A 179 -15.78 -4.56 -6.93
C ILE A 179 -16.29 -3.75 -8.11
N THR A 180 -17.25 -2.86 -7.87
CA THR A 180 -17.67 -1.88 -8.87
C THR A 180 -16.79 -0.63 -8.76
N SER A 181 -16.18 -0.24 -9.87
CA SER A 181 -15.38 0.97 -10.02
C SER A 181 -15.89 1.80 -11.21
N TRP A 182 -15.36 3.01 -11.38
CA TRP A 182 -15.65 3.81 -12.58
C TRP A 182 -14.40 3.98 -13.40
N ASN A 183 -14.48 3.52 -14.64
CA ASN A 183 -13.44 3.73 -15.62
C ASN A 183 -13.67 5.10 -16.26
N ARG A 184 -12.82 6.07 -15.92
CA ARG A 184 -12.91 7.44 -16.44
C ARG A 184 -12.69 7.54 -17.94
N VAL A 185 -11.97 6.59 -18.54
CA VAL A 185 -11.71 6.59 -19.98
C VAL A 185 -12.90 6.05 -20.74
N LEU A 186 -13.49 4.97 -20.26
CA LEU A 186 -14.76 4.47 -20.78
C LEU A 186 -15.93 5.40 -20.43
N ASN A 187 -15.74 6.26 -19.43
CA ASN A 187 -16.79 7.02 -18.76
C ASN A 187 -17.98 6.10 -18.42
N ALA A 188 -17.67 4.93 -17.86
CA ALA A 188 -18.62 3.87 -17.59
C ALA A 188 -18.26 3.12 -16.29
N PRO A 189 -19.26 2.52 -15.61
CA PRO A 189 -18.99 1.65 -14.47
C PRO A 189 -18.38 0.34 -14.97
N THR A 190 -17.37 -0.13 -14.26
CA THR A 190 -16.71 -1.42 -14.49
C THR A 190 -16.89 -2.30 -13.27
N LEU A 191 -17.24 -3.57 -13.48
CA LEU A 191 -17.27 -4.58 -12.42
C LEU A 191 -16.02 -5.45 -12.58
N THR A 192 -15.17 -5.44 -11.57
CA THR A 192 -14.07 -6.40 -11.45
C THR A 192 -14.57 -7.56 -10.62
N GLU A 193 -14.81 -8.71 -11.24
CA GLU A 193 -15.21 -9.93 -10.54
C GLU A 193 -14.05 -10.44 -9.67
N ILE A 194 -14.39 -11.00 -8.51
CA ILE A 194 -13.39 -11.67 -7.67
C ILE A 194 -13.14 -13.06 -8.26
N SER A 195 -11.92 -13.29 -8.75
CA SER A 195 -11.53 -14.60 -9.28
C SER A 195 -11.58 -15.67 -8.19
N GLU A 196 -11.76 -16.95 -8.58
CA GLU A 196 -11.72 -18.08 -7.65
C GLU A 196 -10.40 -18.13 -6.87
N GLU A 197 -9.28 -17.83 -7.54
CA GLU A 197 -7.97 -17.72 -6.90
C GLU A 197 -7.94 -16.64 -5.81
N THR A 198 -8.51 -15.46 -6.10
CA THR A 198 -8.61 -14.36 -5.12
C THR A 198 -9.51 -14.75 -3.95
N GLN A 199 -10.61 -15.46 -4.21
CA GLN A 199 -11.50 -15.97 -3.18
C GLN A 199 -10.79 -16.97 -2.26
N ILE A 200 -10.06 -17.95 -2.82
CA ILE A 200 -9.27 -18.92 -2.06
C ILE A 200 -8.23 -18.20 -1.20
N LYS A 201 -7.52 -17.22 -1.77
CA LYS A 201 -6.55 -16.40 -1.05
C LYS A 201 -7.18 -15.66 0.14
N LEU A 202 -8.31 -14.98 -0.06
CA LEU A 202 -9.01 -14.26 1.00
C LEU A 202 -9.52 -15.18 2.13
N LEU A 203 -9.93 -16.41 1.80
CA LEU A 203 -10.30 -17.40 2.81
C LEU A 203 -9.08 -17.90 3.59
N ALA A 204 -7.94 -18.10 2.92
CA ALA A 204 -6.68 -18.42 3.58
C ALA A 204 -6.21 -17.27 4.50
N ASP A 205 -6.38 -16.02 4.06
CA ASP A 205 -6.09 -14.81 4.83
C ASP A 205 -6.96 -14.73 6.09
N ALA A 206 -8.23 -15.12 6.01
CA ALA A 206 -9.10 -15.19 7.18
C ALA A 206 -8.56 -16.16 8.25
N SER A 207 -8.17 -17.37 7.83
CA SER A 207 -7.55 -18.34 8.73
C SER A 207 -6.18 -17.88 9.25
N PHE A 208 -5.45 -17.09 8.45
CA PHE A 208 -4.20 -16.48 8.87
C PHE A 208 -4.39 -15.52 10.05
N TYR A 209 -5.33 -14.57 9.98
CA TYR A 209 -5.58 -13.65 11.09
C TYR A 209 -6.05 -14.36 12.36
N GLU A 210 -6.88 -15.40 12.24
CA GLU A 210 -7.31 -16.19 13.39
C GLU A 210 -6.14 -16.85 14.11
N ARG A 211 -5.17 -17.40 13.37
CA ARG A 211 -3.97 -18.00 13.97
C ARG A 211 -3.11 -16.98 14.71
N LEU A 212 -3.04 -15.73 14.22
CA LEU A 212 -2.29 -14.67 14.88
C LEU A 212 -2.83 -14.34 16.28
N THR A 213 -4.07 -14.72 16.61
CA THR A 213 -4.66 -14.46 17.94
C THR A 213 -4.29 -15.47 19.01
N ALA A 214 -3.82 -16.67 18.63
CA ALA A 214 -3.75 -17.82 19.53
C ALA A 214 -2.79 -17.63 20.72
N ASP A 215 -1.68 -16.91 20.49
CA ASP A 215 -0.58 -16.76 21.45
C ASP A 215 -0.38 -15.31 21.95
N LEU A 216 -1.39 -14.45 21.76
CA LEU A 216 -1.29 -13.05 22.18
C LEU A 216 -1.54 -12.88 23.67
N ASP A 217 -0.58 -12.26 24.35
CA ASP A 217 -0.73 -11.80 25.72
C ASP A 217 -1.44 -10.44 25.75
N ALA A 218 -2.77 -10.50 25.61
CA ALA A 218 -3.61 -9.33 25.51
C ALA A 218 -3.85 -8.67 26.88
N VAL A 219 -3.58 -7.36 26.96
CA VAL A 219 -3.79 -6.54 28.15
C VAL A 219 -4.69 -5.34 27.85
N SER A 220 -5.35 -4.82 28.88
CA SER A 220 -6.09 -3.56 28.76
C SER A 220 -5.13 -2.40 28.52
N ALA A 221 -5.49 -1.54 27.58
CA ALA A 221 -4.77 -0.32 27.25
C ALA A 221 -5.62 0.90 27.63
N PRO A 222 -4.98 2.00 28.06
CA PRO A 222 -5.68 3.26 28.29
C PRO A 222 -6.09 3.86 26.95
N GLN A 223 -7.15 4.66 26.96
CA GLN A 223 -7.53 5.41 25.77
C GLN A 223 -6.58 6.58 25.55
N LEU A 224 -6.14 6.79 24.32
CA LEU A 224 -5.35 7.97 23.96
C LEU A 224 -6.28 9.19 23.79
N GLU A 225 -6.28 10.11 24.75
CA GLU A 225 -7.21 11.25 24.79
C GLU A 225 -7.21 12.09 23.50
N VAL A 226 -6.05 12.28 22.88
CA VAL A 226 -5.88 13.06 21.64
C VAL A 226 -6.70 12.50 20.48
N LEU A 227 -7.05 11.22 20.50
CA LEU A 227 -7.81 10.53 19.46
C LEU A 227 -9.11 9.91 19.99
N ALA A 228 -9.57 10.32 21.18
CA ALA A 228 -10.73 9.73 21.84
C ALA A 228 -12.03 9.88 21.02
N GLU A 229 -12.12 10.91 20.18
CA GLU A 229 -13.28 11.16 19.31
C GLU A 229 -13.37 10.18 18.13
N LEU A 230 -12.31 9.41 17.86
CA LEU A 230 -12.28 8.42 16.79
C LEU A 230 -12.66 7.04 17.34
N ASP A 231 -13.97 6.75 17.38
CA ASP A 231 -14.60 5.54 17.97
C ASP A 231 -14.03 4.19 17.48
N ARG A 232 -13.31 4.17 16.33
CA ARG A 232 -12.68 2.98 15.72
C ARG A 232 -11.15 3.06 15.58
N SER A 233 -10.52 4.04 16.21
CA SER A 233 -9.06 4.20 16.16
C SER A 233 -8.31 3.21 17.06
N ARG A 234 -9.02 2.62 18.03
CA ARG A 234 -8.47 1.77 19.09
C ARG A 234 -7.49 0.68 18.63
N PRO A 235 -7.72 -0.07 17.54
CA PRO A 235 -6.79 -1.11 17.10
C PRO A 235 -5.35 -0.65 16.85
N TRP A 236 -5.18 0.60 16.39
CA TRP A 236 -3.86 1.17 16.08
C TRP A 236 -3.45 2.27 17.07
N THR A 237 -4.34 2.76 17.93
CA THR A 237 -3.98 3.74 18.97
C THR A 237 -3.71 3.12 20.33
N ASP A 238 -4.42 2.04 20.68
CA ASP A 238 -4.27 1.39 21.99
C ASP A 238 -2.87 0.76 22.17
N PRO A 239 -2.21 0.15 21.15
CA PRO A 239 -0.81 -0.27 21.27
C PRO A 239 0.14 0.89 21.59
N VAL A 240 -0.07 2.06 20.96
CA VAL A 240 0.70 3.28 21.24
C VAL A 240 0.47 3.75 22.68
N ALA A 241 -0.78 3.79 23.11
CA ALA A 241 -1.15 4.21 24.46
C ALA A 241 -0.57 3.27 25.54
N LEU A 242 -0.64 1.96 25.30
CA LEU A 242 -0.06 0.94 26.18
C LEU A 242 1.46 1.06 26.28
N ALA A 243 2.16 1.20 25.14
CA ALA A 243 3.61 1.36 25.13
C ALA A 243 4.04 2.61 25.92
N ARG A 244 3.31 3.72 25.72
CA ARG A 244 3.54 4.97 26.44
C ARG A 244 3.29 4.84 27.95
N GLU A 245 2.15 4.27 28.36
CA GLU A 245 1.81 4.09 29.78
C GLU A 245 2.84 3.24 30.52
N ARG A 246 3.36 2.21 29.85
CA ARG A 246 4.32 1.25 30.42
C ARG A 246 5.78 1.66 30.23
N GLU A 247 6.04 2.76 29.53
CA GLU A 247 7.39 3.25 29.17
C GLU A 247 8.26 2.20 28.45
N ILE A 248 7.64 1.29 27.70
CA ILE A 248 8.30 0.24 26.92
C ILE A 248 8.23 0.54 25.42
N ALA A 249 9.05 -0.16 24.63
CA ALA A 249 9.09 0.05 23.20
C ALA A 249 7.86 -0.55 22.49
N LEU A 250 7.38 0.16 21.47
CA LEU A 250 6.36 -0.30 20.53
C LEU A 250 7.03 -0.92 19.30
N TRP A 251 6.71 -2.18 19.03
CA TRP A 251 7.05 -2.85 17.78
C TRP A 251 5.88 -2.72 16.79
N SER A 252 6.09 -1.94 15.74
CA SER A 252 5.10 -1.70 14.68
C SER A 252 5.77 -1.62 13.32
N ASP A 253 5.13 -2.17 12.28
CA ASP A 253 5.55 -2.03 10.89
C ASP A 253 4.73 -0.97 10.13
N ASP A 254 3.88 -0.18 10.81
CA ASP A 254 3.27 1.03 10.28
C ASP A 254 4.13 2.25 10.63
N GLU A 255 4.93 2.74 9.67
CA GLU A 255 5.80 3.92 9.83
C GLU A 255 5.03 5.15 10.37
N GLY A 256 3.82 5.40 9.89
CA GLY A 256 3.02 6.54 10.35
C GLY A 256 2.63 6.41 11.82
N GLN A 257 2.28 5.20 12.26
CA GLN A 257 2.01 4.93 13.68
C GLN A 257 3.28 5.11 14.54
N ARG A 258 4.44 4.63 14.05
CA ARG A 258 5.71 4.83 14.75
C ARG A 258 6.08 6.31 14.89
N LYS A 259 5.88 7.11 13.83
CA LYS A 259 6.05 8.57 13.86
C LYS A 259 5.15 9.23 14.91
N LEU A 260 3.87 8.85 14.95
CA LEU A 260 2.94 9.33 15.99
C LEU A 260 3.42 8.96 17.41
N ALA A 261 3.82 7.71 17.63
CA ALA A 261 4.29 7.25 18.93
C ALA A 261 5.58 7.98 19.37
N ARG A 262 6.53 8.25 18.46
CA ARG A 262 7.71 9.09 18.74
C ARG A 262 7.33 10.51 19.12
N GLN A 263 6.39 11.14 18.41
CA GLN A 263 5.87 12.47 18.76
C GLN A 263 5.25 12.53 20.18
N LEU A 264 4.76 11.39 20.68
CA LEU A 264 4.25 11.23 22.04
C LEU A 264 5.32 10.82 23.06
N GLY A 265 6.60 10.81 22.68
CA GLY A 265 7.75 10.46 23.52
C GLY A 265 7.99 8.96 23.69
N GLY A 266 7.33 8.12 22.88
CA GLY A 266 7.51 6.67 22.91
C GLY A 266 8.73 6.20 22.10
N ARG A 267 9.32 5.08 22.52
CA ARG A 267 10.34 4.36 21.75
C ARG A 267 9.65 3.40 20.79
N THR A 268 10.09 3.36 19.53
CA THR A 268 9.46 2.52 18.51
C THR A 268 10.50 1.86 17.62
N PHE A 269 10.17 0.71 17.04
CA PHE A 269 10.99 0.07 16.03
C PHE A 269 10.17 -0.81 15.09
N SER A 270 10.69 -1.04 13.89
CA SER A 270 10.12 -1.96 12.89
C SER A 270 10.75 -3.36 12.96
N THR A 271 10.13 -4.32 12.30
CA THR A 271 10.72 -5.65 12.07
C THR A 271 12.05 -5.56 11.33
N ALA A 272 12.18 -4.64 10.36
CA ALA A 272 13.43 -4.44 9.64
C ALA A 272 14.55 -3.94 10.57
N SER A 273 14.27 -2.94 11.41
CA SER A 273 15.22 -2.40 12.38
C SER A 273 15.59 -3.42 13.45
N LEU A 274 14.66 -4.30 13.85
CA LEU A 274 14.96 -5.43 14.75
C LEU A 274 15.92 -6.44 14.12
N ILE A 275 15.66 -6.84 12.86
CA ILE A 275 16.53 -7.76 12.12
C ILE A 275 17.96 -7.21 12.04
N GLU A 276 18.08 -5.90 11.76
CA GLU A 276 19.37 -5.22 11.71
C GLU A 276 20.03 -5.12 13.08
N ALA A 277 19.30 -4.74 14.12
CA ALA A 277 19.83 -4.65 15.49
C ALA A 277 20.43 -5.98 15.96
N VAL A 278 19.73 -7.10 15.72
CA VAL A 278 20.21 -8.45 16.06
C VAL A 278 21.47 -8.81 15.27
N ALA A 279 21.51 -8.48 13.97
CA ALA A 279 22.67 -8.73 13.14
C ALA A 279 23.89 -7.92 13.60
N VAL A 280 23.72 -6.63 13.87
CA VAL A 280 24.80 -5.75 14.38
C VAL A 280 25.31 -6.26 15.73
N GLN A 281 24.41 -6.59 16.66
CA GLN A 281 24.82 -7.13 17.96
C GLN A 281 25.63 -8.43 17.79
N THR A 282 25.17 -9.35 16.93
CA THR A 282 25.86 -10.60 16.64
C THR A 282 27.26 -10.37 16.06
N MET A 283 27.40 -9.45 15.10
CA MET A 283 28.72 -9.10 14.52
C MET A 283 29.68 -8.51 15.55
N LEU A 284 29.17 -7.72 16.51
CA LEU A 284 29.97 -7.13 17.57
C LEU A 284 30.40 -8.18 18.60
N THR A 285 29.55 -9.15 18.91
CA THR A 285 29.85 -10.23 19.88
C THR A 285 30.67 -11.36 19.28
N ASP A 286 30.55 -11.61 17.98
CA ASP A 286 31.23 -12.69 17.26
C ASP A 286 31.82 -12.17 15.93
N PRO A 287 32.98 -11.48 15.99
CA PRO A 287 33.61 -10.91 14.81
C PRO A 287 34.08 -11.96 13.79
N GLU A 288 34.35 -13.20 14.21
CA GLU A 288 34.76 -14.29 13.32
C GLU A 288 33.61 -14.68 12.38
N ASN A 289 32.36 -14.59 12.84
CA ASN A 289 31.15 -14.83 12.05
C ASN A 289 30.53 -13.57 11.44
N ALA A 290 31.22 -12.42 11.48
CA ALA A 290 30.65 -11.15 11.01
C ALA A 290 30.27 -11.18 9.52
N ALA A 291 31.11 -11.80 8.68
CA ALA A 291 30.83 -11.91 7.23
C ALA A 291 29.59 -12.77 6.94
N ASP A 292 29.39 -13.85 7.70
CA ASP A 292 28.27 -14.77 7.56
C ASP A 292 26.97 -14.14 8.06
N THR A 293 27.08 -13.39 9.16
CA THR A 293 26.00 -12.56 9.70
C THR A 293 25.58 -11.49 8.70
N ALA A 294 26.53 -10.85 8.00
CA ALA A 294 26.24 -9.83 7.00
C ALA A 294 25.50 -10.41 5.79
N ARG A 295 25.91 -11.58 5.32
CA ARG A 295 25.19 -12.31 4.26
C ARG A 295 23.78 -12.70 4.71
N THR A 296 23.63 -13.16 5.95
CA THR A 296 22.32 -13.51 6.52
C THR A 296 21.40 -12.30 6.64
N LEU A 297 21.91 -11.16 7.13
CA LEU A 297 21.19 -9.90 7.19
C LEU A 297 20.70 -9.50 5.80
N ARG A 298 21.59 -9.50 4.79
CA ARG A 298 21.21 -9.15 3.42
C ARG A 298 20.15 -10.09 2.86
N HIS A 299 20.28 -11.39 3.10
CA HIS A 299 19.27 -12.37 2.70
C HIS A 299 17.89 -12.06 3.32
N ARG A 300 17.83 -11.69 4.62
CA ARG A 300 16.57 -11.31 5.29
C ARG A 300 15.99 -10.01 4.77
N GLN A 301 16.83 -9.01 4.45
CA GLN A 301 16.38 -7.78 3.81
C GLN A 301 15.76 -8.06 2.43
N LEU A 302 16.35 -8.95 1.63
CA LEU A 302 15.77 -9.36 0.35
C LEU A 302 14.45 -10.14 0.51
N GLN A 303 14.28 -10.91 1.59
CA GLN A 303 12.99 -11.53 1.92
C GLN A 303 11.92 -10.49 2.26
N LEU A 304 12.26 -9.44 3.02
CA LEU A 304 11.36 -8.33 3.31
C LEU A 304 10.94 -7.61 2.02
N VAL A 305 11.90 -7.32 1.15
CA VAL A 305 11.62 -6.73 -0.18
C VAL A 305 10.65 -7.63 -0.96
N ARG A 306 10.91 -8.94 -1.05
CA ARG A 306 10.01 -9.92 -1.70
C ARG A 306 8.65 -10.07 -1.05
N ALA A 307 8.48 -9.66 0.21
CA ALA A 307 7.16 -9.56 0.84
C ALA A 307 6.46 -8.24 0.54
N GLY A 308 7.12 -7.31 -0.17
CA GLY A 308 6.59 -6.00 -0.52
C GLY A 308 6.85 -4.93 0.54
N VAL A 309 7.91 -5.06 1.35
CA VAL A 309 8.35 -4.00 2.27
C VAL A 309 9.03 -2.87 1.50
N ALA A 310 8.53 -1.65 1.68
CA ALA A 310 9.10 -0.44 1.09
C ALA A 310 10.33 0.06 1.87
N GLY A 311 11.11 0.94 1.25
CA GLY A 311 12.18 1.72 1.92
C GLY A 311 13.53 1.00 2.02
N LEU A 312 13.58 -0.32 1.87
CA LEU A 312 14.84 -1.07 1.92
C LEU A 312 15.73 -0.76 0.69
N PRO A 313 17.03 -0.48 0.89
CA PRO A 313 17.94 -0.24 -0.22
C PRO A 313 18.22 -1.53 -1.00
N GLN A 314 18.22 -1.40 -2.32
CA GLN A 314 18.48 -2.48 -3.28
C GLN A 314 19.55 -2.01 -4.27
N THR A 315 20.51 -2.89 -4.56
CA THR A 315 21.44 -2.68 -5.67
C THR A 315 20.72 -2.86 -7.00
N VAL A 316 21.38 -2.43 -8.08
CA VAL A 316 20.89 -2.64 -9.46
C VAL A 316 20.79 -4.14 -9.73
N GLU A 317 21.82 -4.89 -9.38
CA GLU A 317 21.93 -6.33 -9.62
C GLU A 317 20.84 -7.12 -8.87
N GLU A 318 20.49 -6.71 -7.65
CA GLU A 318 19.42 -7.36 -6.88
C GLU A 318 18.04 -7.04 -7.45
N THR A 319 17.84 -5.81 -7.90
CA THR A 319 16.60 -5.43 -8.58
C THR A 319 16.45 -6.21 -9.89
N GLU A 320 17.51 -6.34 -10.67
CA GLU A 320 17.54 -7.16 -11.89
C GLU A 320 17.28 -8.64 -11.61
N HIS A 321 17.91 -9.20 -10.59
CA HIS A 321 17.67 -10.60 -10.21
C HIS A 321 16.21 -10.86 -9.78
N LEU A 322 15.59 -9.91 -9.06
CA LEU A 322 14.16 -9.98 -8.73
C LEU A 322 13.30 -9.87 -9.98
N ALA A 323 13.64 -8.94 -10.89
CA ALA A 323 12.91 -8.76 -12.15
C ALA A 323 12.99 -10.03 -13.01
N ASP A 324 14.17 -10.64 -13.15
CA ASP A 324 14.36 -11.89 -13.88
C ASP A 324 13.54 -13.04 -13.29
N THR A 325 13.47 -13.13 -11.96
CA THR A 325 12.68 -14.15 -11.26
C THR A 325 11.18 -14.01 -11.55
N ASP A 326 10.71 -12.77 -11.65
CA ASP A 326 9.32 -12.42 -11.94
C ASP A 326 9.05 -12.26 -13.47
N GLY A 327 9.99 -12.65 -14.33
CA GLY A 327 9.83 -12.53 -15.79
C GLY A 327 9.68 -11.10 -16.31
N TRP A 328 10.18 -10.10 -15.56
CA TRP A 328 10.03 -8.67 -15.79
C TRP A 328 8.57 -8.16 -15.78
N GLU A 329 7.63 -8.95 -15.27
CA GLU A 329 6.23 -8.57 -15.11
C GLU A 329 6.04 -7.48 -14.02
N SER A 330 4.79 -7.20 -13.67
CA SER A 330 4.33 -6.19 -12.71
C SER A 330 4.66 -6.51 -11.24
N GLY A 331 5.85 -7.05 -10.99
CA GLY A 331 6.31 -7.56 -9.70
C GLY A 331 6.99 -6.52 -8.82
N ILE A 332 7.57 -7.03 -7.74
CA ILE A 332 8.21 -6.24 -6.67
C ILE A 332 9.44 -5.49 -7.15
N ALA A 333 10.15 -6.03 -8.15
CA ALA A 333 11.33 -5.40 -8.73
C ALA A 333 11.03 -3.99 -9.26
N SER A 334 9.91 -3.82 -9.96
CA SER A 334 9.48 -2.52 -10.48
C SER A 334 9.21 -1.50 -9.36
N ARG A 335 8.91 -1.95 -8.14
CA ARG A 335 8.68 -1.04 -7.00
C ARG A 335 9.97 -0.51 -6.39
N ALA A 336 11.13 -1.14 -6.65
CA ALA A 336 12.42 -0.64 -6.20
C ALA A 336 12.66 0.80 -6.67
N VAL A 337 12.23 1.14 -7.90
CA VAL A 337 12.36 2.49 -8.45
C VAL A 337 11.39 3.51 -7.84
N THR A 338 10.45 3.11 -6.98
CA THR A 338 9.64 4.07 -6.20
C THR A 338 10.42 4.63 -5.01
N ASN A 339 11.52 3.97 -4.61
CA ASN A 339 12.34 4.38 -3.48
C ASN A 339 13.26 5.55 -3.87
N GLU A 340 13.16 6.66 -3.14
CA GLU A 340 14.03 7.83 -3.32
C GLU A 340 15.51 7.47 -3.15
N ALA A 341 15.84 6.63 -2.17
CA ALA A 341 17.22 6.23 -1.91
C ALA A 341 17.86 5.56 -3.14
N TRP A 342 17.10 4.77 -3.91
CA TRP A 342 17.60 4.14 -5.13
C TRP A 342 18.05 5.18 -6.16
N TRP A 343 17.25 6.24 -6.37
CA TRP A 343 17.60 7.30 -7.32
C TRP A 343 18.83 8.09 -6.89
N LEU A 344 19.00 8.32 -5.58
CA LEU A 344 20.11 9.10 -5.04
C LEU A 344 21.41 8.29 -4.96
N SER A 345 21.32 6.98 -4.71
CA SER A 345 22.49 6.11 -4.57
C SER A 345 22.96 5.49 -5.90
N THR A 346 22.07 5.38 -6.89
CA THR A 346 22.41 4.75 -8.17
C THR A 346 23.20 5.70 -9.04
N ASN A 347 24.38 5.27 -9.48
CA ASN A 347 25.13 6.01 -10.47
C ASN A 347 24.40 5.94 -11.83
N GLU A 348 24.04 7.10 -12.37
CA GLU A 348 23.37 7.25 -13.67
C GLU A 348 22.02 6.49 -13.79
N PRO A 349 21.03 6.78 -12.92
CA PRO A 349 19.81 6.00 -12.78
C PRO A 349 18.98 5.92 -14.07
N LEU A 350 19.03 6.97 -14.92
CA LEU A 350 18.33 6.98 -16.20
C LEU A 350 18.93 5.99 -17.22
N ARG A 351 20.23 5.69 -17.14
CA ARG A 351 20.82 4.65 -18.02
C ARG A 351 20.37 3.27 -17.60
N VAL A 352 20.38 3.00 -16.30
CA VAL A 352 19.88 1.74 -15.72
C VAL A 352 18.41 1.55 -16.09
N LEU A 353 17.59 2.56 -15.83
CA LEU A 353 16.16 2.53 -16.14
C LEU A 353 15.88 2.32 -17.64
N ARG A 354 16.70 2.88 -18.53
CA ARG A 354 16.60 2.62 -19.98
C ARG A 354 16.81 1.14 -20.31
N GLY A 355 17.73 0.47 -19.62
CA GLY A 355 17.94 -0.96 -19.74
C GLY A 355 16.71 -1.74 -19.28
N TRP A 356 16.19 -1.39 -18.11
CA TRP A 356 15.02 -2.03 -17.50
C TRP A 356 13.75 -1.87 -18.33
N PHE A 357 13.49 -0.68 -18.87
CA PHE A 357 12.37 -0.44 -19.77
C PHE A 357 12.45 -1.26 -21.07
N ARG A 358 13.64 -1.54 -21.60
CA ARG A 358 13.78 -2.44 -22.75
C ARG A 358 13.38 -3.87 -22.42
N GLN A 359 13.77 -4.36 -21.24
CA GLN A 359 13.41 -5.69 -20.78
C GLN A 359 11.92 -5.78 -20.48
N ALA A 360 11.35 -4.79 -19.79
CA ALA A 360 9.91 -4.71 -19.53
C ALA A 360 9.09 -4.63 -20.83
N ALA A 361 9.52 -3.84 -21.81
CA ALA A 361 8.88 -3.78 -23.13
C ALA A 361 8.95 -5.12 -23.89
N ALA A 362 10.06 -5.85 -23.76
CA ALA A 362 10.20 -7.19 -24.33
C ALA A 362 9.30 -8.24 -23.65
N ALA A 363 9.01 -8.07 -22.35
CA ALA A 363 8.09 -8.92 -21.59
C ALA A 363 6.61 -8.63 -21.92
N GLY A 364 6.26 -7.39 -22.25
CA GLY A 364 4.94 -7.02 -22.77
C GLY A 364 4.50 -5.59 -22.41
N SER A 365 3.41 -5.14 -23.04
CA SER A 365 2.88 -3.77 -22.87
C SER A 365 2.41 -3.47 -21.44
N ASN A 366 1.82 -4.45 -20.75
CA ASN A 366 1.40 -4.30 -19.36
C ASN A 366 2.60 -4.15 -18.41
N ALA A 367 3.64 -4.97 -18.59
CA ALA A 367 4.88 -4.87 -17.82
C ALA A 367 5.50 -3.48 -17.96
N MET A 368 5.68 -3.01 -19.20
CA MET A 368 6.20 -1.67 -19.47
C MET A 368 5.39 -0.56 -18.78
N THR A 369 4.06 -0.67 -18.81
CA THR A 369 3.16 0.31 -18.16
C THR A 369 3.36 0.36 -16.65
N VAL A 370 3.55 -0.79 -15.99
CA VAL A 370 3.76 -0.84 -14.53
C VAL A 370 5.14 -0.31 -14.14
N TRP A 371 6.19 -0.67 -14.88
CA TRP A 371 7.53 -0.13 -14.65
C TRP A 371 7.57 1.39 -14.84
N GLU A 372 6.89 1.89 -15.88
CA GLU A 372 6.75 3.32 -16.12
C GLU A 372 6.03 4.02 -14.95
N TRP A 373 4.91 3.47 -14.48
CA TRP A 373 4.16 4.03 -13.35
C TRP A 373 5.04 4.15 -12.09
N HIS A 374 5.72 3.07 -11.70
CA HIS A 374 6.57 3.11 -10.51
C HIS A 374 7.78 4.04 -10.68
N ALA A 375 8.35 4.13 -11.89
CA ALA A 375 9.41 5.08 -12.18
C ALA A 375 8.92 6.54 -12.08
N PHE A 376 7.69 6.83 -12.51
CA PHE A 376 7.07 8.15 -12.28
C PHE A 376 6.92 8.46 -10.80
N GLU A 377 6.44 7.48 -10.00
CA GLU A 377 6.30 7.67 -8.56
C GLU A 377 7.62 7.97 -7.86
N GLY A 378 8.71 7.31 -8.25
CA GLY A 378 10.04 7.62 -7.75
C GLY A 378 10.58 8.96 -8.24
N ALA A 379 10.42 9.24 -9.53
CA ALA A 379 10.83 10.52 -10.13
C ALA A 379 10.12 11.72 -9.52
N ALA A 380 8.88 11.56 -9.04
CA ALA A 380 8.14 12.60 -8.34
C ALA A 380 8.76 13.01 -6.99
N ARG A 381 9.62 12.17 -6.41
CA ARG A 381 10.29 12.42 -5.12
C ARG A 381 11.67 13.04 -5.29
N VAL A 382 12.28 12.89 -6.47
CA VAL A 382 13.66 13.33 -6.69
C VAL A 382 13.76 14.44 -7.73
N ARG A 383 14.79 15.25 -7.56
CA ARG A 383 15.23 16.21 -8.57
C ARG A 383 16.43 15.64 -9.29
N LEU A 384 16.25 15.25 -10.55
CA LEU A 384 17.36 14.80 -11.37
C LEU A 384 18.29 15.98 -11.67
N ASN A 385 19.58 15.70 -11.87
CA ASN A 385 20.55 16.75 -12.19
C ASN A 385 20.12 17.53 -13.45
N GLY A 386 20.04 18.85 -13.34
CA GLY A 386 19.55 19.74 -14.41
C GLY A 386 18.04 19.98 -14.40
N SER A 387 17.28 19.32 -13.52
CA SER A 387 15.85 19.53 -13.32
C SER A 387 15.56 20.69 -12.36
N ASN A 388 14.57 21.51 -12.69
CA ASN A 388 14.10 22.59 -11.82
C ASN A 388 13.06 22.07 -10.83
N THR A 389 12.24 21.12 -11.27
CA THR A 389 11.15 20.54 -10.48
C THR A 389 11.14 19.01 -10.58
N PRO A 390 10.48 18.30 -9.66
CA PRO A 390 10.20 16.87 -9.82
C PRO A 390 9.31 16.55 -11.04
N SER A 391 8.45 17.48 -11.50
CA SER A 391 7.69 17.31 -12.74
C SER A 391 8.59 17.13 -13.96
N ASP A 392 9.74 17.81 -13.99
CA ASP A 392 10.75 17.64 -15.03
C ASP A 392 11.34 16.22 -15.00
N SER A 393 11.55 15.65 -13.80
CA SER A 393 12.01 14.27 -13.63
C SER A 393 11.00 13.28 -14.17
N ILE A 394 9.70 13.47 -13.87
CA ILE A 394 8.61 12.62 -14.39
C ILE A 394 8.59 12.70 -15.92
N ALA A 395 8.69 13.90 -16.49
CA ALA A 395 8.73 14.11 -17.94
C ALA A 395 9.95 13.44 -18.60
N ALA A 396 11.13 13.47 -17.94
CA ALA A 396 12.33 12.78 -18.44
C ALA A 396 12.16 11.26 -18.45
N VAL A 397 11.54 10.68 -17.41
CA VAL A 397 11.22 9.25 -17.39
C VAL A 397 10.24 8.89 -18.51
N ALA A 398 9.22 9.73 -18.76
CA ALA A 398 8.24 9.48 -19.80
C ALA A 398 8.86 9.50 -21.20
N LEU A 399 9.74 10.46 -21.48
CA LEU A 399 10.51 10.50 -22.73
C LEU A 399 11.44 9.30 -22.90
N LEU A 400 12.06 8.85 -21.81
CA LEU A 400 12.89 7.66 -21.80
C LEU A 400 12.09 6.42 -22.20
N ALA A 401 10.93 6.21 -21.56
CA ALA A 401 9.99 5.13 -21.87
C ALA A 401 9.46 5.21 -23.31
N TRP A 402 9.05 6.40 -23.76
CA TRP A 402 8.58 6.68 -25.11
C TRP A 402 9.62 6.32 -26.18
N SER A 403 10.89 6.66 -25.93
CA SER A 403 11.98 6.39 -26.89
C SER A 403 12.25 4.90 -27.13
N ILE A 404 11.77 4.03 -26.24
CA ILE A 404 11.96 2.58 -26.33
C ILE A 404 10.81 1.93 -27.08
N ASP A 405 9.59 2.41 -26.87
CA ASP A 405 8.37 1.82 -27.42
C ASP A 405 7.38 2.92 -27.83
N PRO A 406 7.65 3.64 -28.94
CA PRO A 406 6.80 4.74 -29.38
C PRO A 406 5.51 4.19 -29.98
N ASP A 407 4.44 4.21 -29.18
CA ASP A 407 3.09 3.80 -29.59
C ASP A 407 2.10 4.95 -29.37
N SER A 408 1.54 5.47 -30.47
CA SER A 408 0.56 6.56 -30.44
C SER A 408 -0.67 6.26 -29.58
N GLU A 409 -1.11 5.00 -29.48
CA GLU A 409 -2.25 4.64 -28.62
C GLU A 409 -1.87 4.74 -27.13
N ARG A 410 -0.61 4.46 -26.80
CA ARG A 410 -0.07 4.56 -25.43
C ARG A 410 0.23 5.99 -24.99
N ALA A 411 0.48 6.91 -25.92
CA ALA A 411 0.87 8.29 -25.60
C ALA A 411 -0.14 9.00 -24.67
N SER A 412 -1.44 8.90 -24.98
CA SER A 412 -2.50 9.51 -24.15
C SER A 412 -2.52 8.92 -22.74
N TRP A 413 -2.33 7.61 -22.61
CA TRP A 413 -2.29 6.92 -21.33
C TRP A 413 -1.06 7.28 -20.50
N THR A 414 0.09 7.45 -21.17
CA THR A 414 1.32 7.94 -20.56
C THR A 414 1.10 9.32 -19.94
N ALA A 415 0.48 10.25 -20.68
CA ALA A 415 0.14 11.57 -20.16
C ALA A 415 -0.83 11.52 -18.97
N VAL A 416 -1.83 10.64 -19.00
CA VAL A 416 -2.76 10.43 -17.88
C VAL A 416 -2.00 9.93 -16.64
N ARG A 417 -1.09 8.97 -16.79
CA ARG A 417 -0.26 8.46 -15.68
C ARG A 417 0.64 9.54 -15.10
N MET A 418 1.36 10.27 -15.94
CA MET A 418 2.22 11.40 -15.52
C MET A 418 1.45 12.41 -14.68
N ARG A 419 0.28 12.86 -15.17
CA ARG A 419 -0.58 13.82 -14.47
C ARG A 419 -1.16 13.27 -13.18
N THR A 420 -1.51 11.98 -13.16
CA THR A 420 -2.04 11.34 -11.96
C THR A 420 -0.99 11.29 -10.86
N VAL A 421 0.25 10.92 -11.20
CA VAL A 421 1.36 10.95 -10.24
C VAL A 421 1.65 12.39 -9.80
N ALA A 422 1.69 13.36 -10.72
CA ALA A 422 1.89 14.77 -10.36
C ALA A 422 0.79 15.30 -9.41
N ASP A 423 -0.48 14.97 -9.65
CA ASP A 423 -1.62 15.34 -8.78
C ASP A 423 -1.46 14.78 -7.35
N ILE A 424 -1.02 13.53 -7.22
CA ILE A 424 -0.76 12.90 -5.92
C ILE A 424 0.29 13.69 -5.11
N TRP A 425 1.31 14.21 -5.78
CA TRP A 425 2.43 14.93 -5.19
C TRP A 425 2.29 16.46 -5.22
N ASP A 426 1.15 16.99 -5.68
CA ASP A 426 0.88 18.44 -5.80
C ASP A 426 1.87 19.17 -6.71
N LEU A 427 2.24 18.52 -7.82
CA LEU A 427 3.25 19.00 -8.76
C LEU A 427 2.61 19.61 -10.02
N PRO A 428 3.30 20.55 -10.70
CA PRO A 428 2.87 21.06 -12.02
C PRO A 428 2.70 19.95 -13.07
N ASP A 429 1.87 20.18 -14.10
CA ASP A 429 1.62 19.22 -15.19
C ASP A 429 2.95 18.83 -15.90
N PRO A 430 3.41 17.57 -15.78
CA PRO A 430 4.66 17.13 -16.38
C PRO A 430 4.66 17.20 -17.91
N VAL A 431 3.50 17.18 -18.57
CA VAL A 431 3.42 17.29 -20.04
C VAL A 431 3.98 18.63 -20.53
N GLN A 432 3.82 19.71 -19.74
CA GLN A 432 4.38 21.02 -20.05
C GLN A 432 5.91 21.07 -19.95
N SER A 433 6.51 20.04 -19.34
CA SER A 433 7.95 19.96 -19.05
C SER A 433 8.71 19.09 -20.06
N LEU A 434 8.05 18.52 -21.07
CA LEU A 434 8.67 17.60 -22.06
C LEU A 434 9.86 18.23 -22.81
N THR A 435 9.76 19.49 -23.24
CA THR A 435 10.88 20.17 -23.91
C THR A 435 12.09 20.37 -22.98
N LEU A 436 11.85 20.71 -21.71
CA LEU A 436 12.94 20.84 -20.73
C LEU A 436 13.56 19.48 -20.42
N ALA A 437 12.74 18.45 -20.25
CA ALA A 437 13.16 17.09 -20.02
C ALA A 437 14.02 16.52 -21.17
N ALA A 438 13.69 16.85 -22.42
CA ALA A 438 14.52 16.50 -23.57
C ALA A 438 15.94 17.07 -23.46
N ASN A 439 16.08 18.34 -23.03
CA ASN A 439 17.39 18.95 -22.81
C ASN A 439 18.16 18.28 -21.66
N VAL A 440 17.49 17.92 -20.57
CA VAL A 440 18.08 17.17 -19.46
C VAL A 440 18.60 15.82 -19.95
N LEU A 441 17.79 15.07 -20.69
CA LEU A 441 18.18 13.79 -21.27
C LEU A 441 19.31 13.92 -22.29
N GLN A 442 19.35 15.00 -23.07
CA GLN A 442 20.43 15.25 -24.02
C GLN A 442 21.79 15.42 -23.32
N GLN A 443 21.81 16.03 -22.13
CA GLN A 443 23.03 16.17 -21.34
C GLN A 443 23.44 14.84 -20.69
N LEU A 444 22.47 14.08 -20.16
CA LEU A 444 22.73 12.86 -19.41
C LEU A 444 22.94 11.62 -20.31
N LEU A 445 22.33 11.60 -21.49
CA LEU A 445 22.29 10.47 -22.44
C LEU A 445 22.46 10.96 -23.90
N PRO A 446 23.61 11.52 -24.30
CA PRO A 446 23.76 12.25 -25.56
C PRO A 446 23.61 11.43 -26.85
N ALA A 447 23.52 10.10 -26.76
CA ALA A 447 23.45 9.18 -27.89
C ALA A 447 22.06 9.07 -28.55
N SER A 448 21.10 9.93 -28.23
CA SER A 448 19.74 9.88 -28.75
C SER A 448 19.21 11.28 -28.99
N ASP A 449 18.35 11.46 -30.00
CA ASP A 449 17.72 12.74 -30.31
C ASP A 449 16.47 12.94 -29.45
N TRP A 450 16.67 13.46 -28.25
CA TRP A 450 15.60 13.62 -27.27
C TRP A 450 14.63 14.75 -27.63
N ASN A 451 15.06 15.73 -28.43
CA ASN A 451 14.18 16.79 -28.91
C ASN A 451 13.15 16.23 -29.87
N ALA A 452 13.57 15.42 -30.85
CA ALA A 452 12.66 14.72 -31.76
C ALA A 452 11.70 13.78 -31.00
N ALA A 453 12.20 13.05 -30.00
CA ALA A 453 11.36 12.19 -29.15
C ALA A 453 10.31 13.00 -28.37
N GLY A 454 10.68 14.18 -27.85
CA GLY A 454 9.78 15.06 -27.13
C GLY A 454 8.71 15.71 -28.00
N GLU A 455 9.07 16.15 -29.21
CA GLU A 455 8.11 16.64 -30.20
C GLU A 455 7.13 15.53 -30.61
N SER A 456 7.64 14.33 -30.87
CA SER A 456 6.83 13.16 -31.24
C SER A 456 5.84 12.76 -30.14
N LEU A 457 6.29 12.68 -28.88
CA LEU A 457 5.40 12.36 -27.76
C LEU A 457 4.34 13.45 -27.56
N THR A 458 4.72 14.73 -27.65
CA THR A 458 3.79 15.86 -27.52
C THR A 458 2.71 15.78 -28.60
N GLN A 459 3.11 15.58 -29.85
CA GLN A 459 2.18 15.43 -30.97
C GLN A 459 1.25 14.22 -30.79
N ALA A 460 1.78 13.08 -30.32
CA ALA A 460 0.98 11.89 -30.08
C ALA A 460 -0.05 12.09 -28.95
N ILE A 461 0.32 12.82 -27.88
CA ILE A 461 -0.59 13.19 -26.79
C ILE A 461 -1.70 14.11 -27.30
N GLU A 462 -1.38 15.09 -28.16
CA GLU A 462 -2.36 16.03 -28.72
C GLU A 462 -3.33 15.35 -29.69
N GLN A 463 -2.86 14.35 -30.45
CA GLN A 463 -3.65 13.61 -31.43
C GLN A 463 -4.48 12.49 -30.80
N GLY A 464 -3.98 11.88 -29.73
CA GLY A 464 -4.64 10.76 -29.07
C GLY A 464 -5.75 11.22 -28.13
N LYS A 465 -7.01 10.98 -28.53
CA LYS A 465 -8.07 10.74 -27.54
C LYS A 465 -7.90 9.31 -27.05
N PRO A 466 -7.85 9.04 -25.73
CA PRO A 466 -7.71 7.67 -25.23
C PRO A 466 -8.86 6.82 -25.79
N ASN A 467 -8.52 5.81 -26.59
CA ASN A 467 -9.49 4.96 -27.27
C ASN A 467 -10.08 4.00 -26.24
N ALA A 468 -11.41 3.99 -26.10
CA ALA A 468 -12.13 3.24 -25.08
C ALA A 468 -11.83 1.73 -25.09
N ALA A 469 -11.57 1.14 -26.27
CA ALA A 469 -11.43 -0.30 -26.43
C ALA A 469 -10.15 -0.93 -25.84
N ALA A 470 -9.13 -0.14 -25.52
CA ALA A 470 -7.85 -0.65 -24.96
C ALA A 470 -7.79 -0.59 -23.43
N ALA A 471 -8.86 -0.15 -22.75
CA ALA A 471 -8.90 0.12 -21.31
C ALA A 471 -9.39 -1.07 -20.45
N SER A 472 -9.60 -2.24 -21.04
CA SER A 472 -10.14 -3.45 -20.39
C SER A 472 -9.08 -4.48 -20.02
N ASP A 473 -7.83 -4.26 -20.42
CA ASP A 473 -6.65 -5.06 -20.08
C ASP A 473 -5.73 -4.26 -19.16
#